data_AF-A0A1Y4G787-F1
#
_entry.id   AF-A0A1Y4G787-F1
#
_cell.length_a   1.000
_cell.length_b   1.000
_cell.length_c   1.000
_cell.angle_alpha   90.00
_cell.angle_beta   90.00
_cell.angle_gamma   90.00
#
_symmetry.space_group_name_H-M   'P 1'
#
loop_
_entity.id
_entity.type
_entity.pdbx_description
1 polymer ?
#
loop_
_entity_poly.entity_id
_entity_poly.type
_entity_poly.pdbx_seq_one_letter_code
_entity_poly.pdbx_strand_id
1 'polypeptide(L)'
;MECVEPQWAERLHGAPFNSYSQYCVVEGSSLVWVVNALTGEAHEAIVERLLNAADLRIKKLDLPLAFGAPCRDELSRRDLVDMVYTGDAQRFTLRFVSPAAFKSGGAYQNIPNMRLVYQNLLMHYGQVFDADHEADAGTVDYLVSRTRIVRYSLRSQGFALSGKNIPAFMGTMTVKVEGPQPLKGLAGMLFHFGRFAGIGIKTSMGMGGLLVE
;
A
#
# COMPACT_ATOMS: atom_id res chain seq x y z
N MET A 1 17.39 4.37 -1.59
CA MET A 1 18.07 3.82 -2.77
C MET A 1 19.56 4.17 -2.82
N GLU A 2 20.00 5.40 -2.54
CA GLU A 2 21.44 5.72 -2.51
C GLU A 2 22.21 5.00 -1.38
N CYS A 3 21.53 4.59 -0.31
CA CYS A 3 22.12 3.94 0.87
C CYS A 3 21.84 2.43 0.97
N VAL A 4 21.22 1.81 -0.05
CA VAL A 4 20.93 0.37 -0.07
C VAL A 4 21.88 -0.33 -1.03
N GLU A 5 22.10 -1.63 -0.83
CA GLU A 5 22.98 -2.42 -1.71
C GLU A 5 22.56 -2.32 -3.18
N PRO A 6 23.48 -2.04 -4.13
CA PRO A 6 23.13 -1.85 -5.54
C PRO A 6 22.41 -3.05 -6.16
N GLN A 7 22.85 -4.28 -5.82
CA GLN A 7 22.21 -5.51 -6.31
C GLN A 7 20.77 -5.64 -5.82
N TRP A 8 20.51 -5.26 -4.57
CA TRP A 8 19.16 -5.29 -4.01
C TRP A 8 18.26 -4.24 -4.68
N ALA A 9 18.80 -3.05 -4.93
CA ALA A 9 18.12 -1.98 -5.66
C ALA A 9 17.71 -2.39 -7.07
N GLU A 10 18.57 -3.13 -7.78
CA GLU A 10 18.29 -3.61 -9.12
C GLU A 10 17.17 -4.65 -9.14
N ARG A 11 17.13 -5.58 -8.18
CA ARG A 11 16.04 -6.54 -8.04
C ARG A 11 14.68 -5.86 -7.84
N LEU A 12 14.63 -4.79 -7.04
CA LEU A 12 13.40 -4.01 -6.83
C LEU A 12 12.91 -3.33 -8.12
N HIS A 13 13.81 -2.88 -8.98
CA HIS A 13 13.41 -2.29 -10.27
C HIS A 13 12.78 -3.31 -11.23
N GLY A 14 13.14 -4.58 -11.12
CA GLY A 14 12.60 -5.66 -11.95
C GLY A 14 11.29 -6.27 -11.44
N ALA A 15 10.95 -6.08 -10.16
CA ALA A 15 9.79 -6.70 -9.55
C ALA A 15 8.48 -5.99 -9.95
N PRO A 16 7.39 -6.73 -10.22
CA PRO A 16 6.07 -6.13 -10.48
C PRO A 16 5.54 -5.39 -9.25
N PHE A 17 5.88 -5.89 -8.05
CA PHE A 17 5.62 -5.25 -6.77
C PHE A 17 6.88 -5.21 -5.92
N ASN A 18 7.10 -4.07 -5.27
CA ASN A 18 8.20 -3.92 -4.33
C ASN A 18 7.84 -4.51 -2.96
N SER A 19 8.84 -5.02 -2.25
CA SER A 19 8.72 -5.50 -0.86
C SER A 19 8.70 -4.36 0.18
N TYR A 20 8.43 -3.13 -0.27
CA TYR A 20 8.30 -1.95 0.58
C TYR A 20 7.35 -0.92 -0.04
N SER A 21 6.78 -0.07 0.79
CA SER A 21 6.04 1.12 0.37
C SER A 21 6.45 2.32 1.21
N GLN A 22 6.16 3.52 0.72
CA GLN A 22 6.37 4.73 1.50
C GLN A 22 5.42 5.84 1.05
N TYR A 23 5.10 6.74 1.96
CA TYR A 23 4.34 7.96 1.68
C TYR A 23 4.56 8.99 2.79
N CYS A 24 4.20 10.25 2.52
CA CYS A 24 4.21 11.30 3.52
C CYS A 24 2.80 11.82 3.76
N VAL A 25 2.46 12.09 5.02
CA VAL A 25 1.19 12.69 5.43
C VAL A 25 1.49 13.92 6.27
N VAL A 26 0.69 14.98 6.07
CA VAL A 26 0.76 16.17 6.92
C VAL A 26 -0.18 15.98 8.11
N GLU A 27 0.38 16.05 9.32
CA GLU A 27 -0.36 15.98 10.57
C GLU A 27 -0.10 17.26 11.38
N GLY A 28 -1.10 18.14 11.41
CA GLY A 28 -0.95 19.47 12.01
C GLY A 28 0.15 20.27 11.32
N SER A 29 1.19 20.62 12.07
CA SER A 29 2.38 21.34 11.57
C SER A 29 3.54 20.42 11.19
N SER A 30 3.36 19.10 11.30
CA SER A 30 4.44 18.11 11.11
C SER A 30 4.22 17.30 9.84
N LEU A 31 5.32 16.90 9.21
CA LEU A 31 5.31 15.93 8.12
C LEU A 31 5.67 14.55 8.69
N VAL A 32 4.76 13.60 8.59
CA VAL A 32 5.00 12.21 8.97
C VAL A 32 5.41 11.45 7.72
N TRP A 33 6.63 10.91 7.72
CA TRP A 33 7.10 9.99 6.69
C TRP A 33 6.87 8.56 7.15
N VAL A 34 6.03 7.83 6.41
CA VAL A 34 5.73 6.43 6.66
C VAL A 34 6.55 5.58 5.69
N VAL A 35 7.29 4.62 6.24
CA VAL A 35 8.09 3.65 5.49
C VAL A 35 7.70 2.26 5.97
N ASN A 36 7.17 1.45 5.06
CA ASN A 36 6.73 0.09 5.35
C ASN A 36 7.67 -0.91 4.68
N ALA A 37 8.10 -1.92 5.42
CA ALA A 37 8.78 -3.11 4.88
C ALA A 37 7.85 -4.32 4.98
N LEU A 38 7.79 -5.13 3.93
CA LEU A 38 6.91 -6.31 3.83
C LEU A 38 7.65 -7.62 4.09
N THR A 39 8.98 -7.59 4.12
CA THR A 39 9.85 -8.74 4.40
C THR A 39 10.96 -8.35 5.37
N GLY A 40 11.54 -9.32 6.06
CA GLY A 40 12.71 -9.10 6.92
C GLY A 40 13.88 -8.47 6.17
N GLU A 41 14.17 -8.95 4.95
CA GLU A 41 15.21 -8.37 4.08
C GLU A 41 14.95 -6.90 3.77
N ALA A 42 13.70 -6.52 3.48
CA ALA A 42 13.35 -5.11 3.24
C ALA A 42 13.44 -4.27 4.52
N HIS A 43 13.12 -4.84 5.67
CA HIS A 43 13.25 -4.18 6.97
C HIS A 43 14.71 -3.86 7.28
N GLU A 44 15.60 -4.85 7.16
CA GLU A 44 17.05 -4.66 7.34
C GLU A 44 17.63 -3.66 6.33
N ALA A 45 17.27 -3.80 5.05
CA ALA A 45 17.83 -2.98 3.99
C ALA A 45 17.36 -1.51 4.04
N ILE A 46 16.14 -1.24 4.50
CA ILE A 46 15.55 0.10 4.51
C ILE A 46 15.37 0.63 5.92
N VAL A 47 14.51 -0.02 6.72
CA VAL A 47 14.02 0.53 7.99
C VAL A 47 15.15 0.63 9.00
N GLU A 48 15.92 -0.45 9.20
CA GLU A 48 17.05 -0.42 10.13
C GLU A 48 18.12 0.57 9.71
N ARG A 49 18.44 0.65 8.41
CA ARG A 49 19.41 1.65 7.91
C ARG A 49 18.92 3.07 8.13
N LEU A 50 17.64 3.36 7.94
CA LEU A 50 17.07 4.69 8.19
C LEU A 50 17.10 5.06 9.67
N LEU A 51 16.77 4.12 10.56
CA LEU A 51 16.77 4.36 12.00
C LEU A 51 18.16 4.58 12.59
N ASN A 52 19.19 3.99 11.97
CA ASN A 52 20.59 4.13 12.38
C ASN A 52 21.34 5.25 11.63
N ALA A 53 20.70 5.94 10.69
CA ALA A 53 21.34 7.00 9.93
C ALA A 53 21.50 8.26 10.78
N ALA A 54 22.73 8.75 10.93
CA ALA A 54 23.03 9.96 11.68
C ALA A 54 22.67 11.25 10.92
N ASP A 55 22.88 11.27 9.60
CA ASP A 55 22.73 12.44 8.75
C ASP A 55 21.87 12.13 7.52
N LEU A 56 20.57 12.41 7.59
CA LEU A 56 19.65 12.29 6.46
C LEU A 56 19.34 13.67 5.88
N ARG A 57 19.34 13.77 4.55
CA ARG A 57 19.11 15.03 3.82
C ARG A 57 18.19 14.83 2.62
N ILE A 58 17.31 15.79 2.37
CA ILE A 58 16.63 15.92 1.07
C ILE A 58 17.56 16.63 0.10
N LYS A 59 18.30 15.84 -0.69
CA LYS A 59 19.35 16.30 -1.62
C LYS A 59 18.96 17.50 -2.49
N LYS A 60 17.78 17.47 -3.12
CA LYS A 60 17.33 18.56 -4.02
C LYS A 60 17.05 19.89 -3.31
N LEU A 61 16.71 19.84 -2.04
CA LEU A 61 16.41 21.02 -1.23
C LEU A 61 17.57 21.39 -0.31
N ASP A 62 18.63 20.59 -0.32
CA ASP A 62 19.71 20.60 0.66
C ASP A 62 19.21 20.72 2.11
N LEU A 63 18.10 20.03 2.40
CA LEU A 63 17.39 20.16 3.67
C LEU A 63 17.79 19.02 4.61
N PRO A 64 18.42 19.28 5.77
CA PRO A 64 18.62 18.25 6.78
C PRO A 64 17.27 17.78 7.34
N LEU A 65 17.13 16.48 7.54
CA LEU A 65 15.97 15.88 8.17
C LEU A 65 16.28 15.65 9.65
N ALA A 66 15.53 16.32 10.52
CA ALA A 66 15.46 15.99 11.94
C ALA A 66 14.22 15.12 12.17
N PHE A 67 14.42 13.90 12.66
CA PHE A 67 13.32 13.01 13.03
C PHE A 67 12.97 13.18 14.51
N GLY A 68 11.67 13.12 14.81
CA GLY A 68 11.22 12.82 16.16
C GLY A 68 11.47 11.35 16.52
N ALA A 69 11.01 10.93 17.69
CA ALA A 69 11.02 9.52 18.05
C ALA A 69 10.20 8.70 17.02
N PRO A 70 10.75 7.61 16.45
CA PRO A 70 10.02 6.80 15.50
C PRO A 70 8.87 6.07 16.20
N CYS A 71 7.71 6.04 15.54
CA CYS A 71 6.61 5.15 15.91
C CYS A 71 6.74 3.85 15.10
N ARG A 72 6.44 2.71 15.73
CA ARG A 72 6.48 1.40 15.08
C ARG A 72 5.11 0.74 15.18
N ASP A 73 4.66 0.19 14.05
CA ASP A 73 3.50 -0.67 13.92
C ASP A 73 3.95 -1.93 13.19
N GLU A 74 3.52 -3.10 13.65
CA GLU A 74 3.95 -4.40 13.14
C GLU A 74 2.73 -5.31 12.98
N LEU A 75 2.68 -6.04 11.87
CA LEU A 75 1.63 -7.01 11.58
C LEU A 75 2.27 -8.25 10.97
N SER A 76 2.15 -9.40 11.64
CA SER A 76 2.77 -10.63 11.15
C SER A 76 1.93 -11.28 10.05
N ARG A 77 2.59 -12.11 9.22
CA ARG A 77 1.87 -12.99 8.26
C ARG A 77 0.87 -13.89 8.97
N ARG A 78 1.18 -14.35 10.18
CA ARG A 78 0.26 -15.17 10.97
C ARG A 78 -1.00 -14.40 11.34
N ASP A 79 -0.87 -13.16 11.80
CA ASP A 79 -2.03 -12.32 12.13
C ASP A 79 -2.93 -12.09 10.91
N LEU A 80 -2.33 -11.86 9.73
CA LEU A 80 -3.06 -11.76 8.47
C LEU A 80 -3.83 -13.06 8.16
N VAL A 81 -3.19 -14.22 8.27
CA VAL A 81 -3.84 -15.52 8.03
C VAL A 81 -4.96 -15.75 9.05
N ASP A 82 -4.73 -15.43 10.33
CA ASP A 82 -5.72 -15.59 11.40
C ASP A 82 -6.96 -14.71 11.16
N MET A 83 -6.82 -13.53 10.54
CA MET A 83 -7.96 -12.68 10.13
C MET A 83 -8.89 -13.37 9.12
N VAL A 84 -8.38 -14.29 8.29
CA VAL A 84 -9.23 -15.02 7.33
C VAL A 84 -10.23 -15.91 8.07
N TYR A 85 -9.85 -16.48 9.21
CA TYR A 85 -10.67 -17.40 10.00
C TYR A 85 -11.47 -16.72 11.12
N THR A 86 -10.96 -15.60 11.64
CA THR A 86 -11.57 -14.91 12.79
C THR A 86 -12.32 -13.64 12.39
N GLY A 87 -11.95 -12.99 11.27
CA GLY A 87 -12.53 -11.72 10.84
C GLY A 87 -13.94 -11.88 10.29
N ASP A 88 -14.91 -11.19 10.88
CA ASP A 88 -16.30 -11.21 10.45
C ASP A 88 -16.86 -9.82 10.07
N ALA A 89 -16.01 -8.78 10.13
CA ALA A 89 -16.39 -7.42 9.79
C ALA A 89 -16.97 -7.34 8.38
N GLN A 90 -18.12 -6.68 8.28
CA GLN A 90 -18.84 -6.51 7.02
C GLN A 90 -18.59 -5.15 6.37
N ARG A 91 -18.01 -4.19 7.09
CA ARG A 91 -17.83 -2.82 6.63
C ARG A 91 -16.39 -2.40 6.91
N PHE A 92 -15.76 -1.83 5.90
CA PHE A 92 -14.38 -1.34 5.98
C PHE A 92 -14.33 0.05 5.37
N THR A 93 -13.75 1.02 6.06
CA THR A 93 -13.49 2.34 5.49
C THR A 93 -12.04 2.42 5.06
N LEU A 94 -11.84 2.46 3.74
CA LEU A 94 -10.55 2.57 3.09
C LEU A 94 -10.23 4.06 2.90
N ARG A 95 -9.17 4.53 3.55
CA ARG A 95 -8.72 5.92 3.48
C ARG A 95 -7.40 6.01 2.72
N PHE A 96 -7.46 6.56 1.52
CA PHE A 96 -6.32 6.81 0.65
C PHE A 96 -5.64 8.12 1.07
N VAL A 97 -4.61 8.00 1.91
CA VAL A 97 -3.89 9.13 2.53
C VAL A 97 -2.81 9.74 1.64
N SER A 98 -2.45 9.06 0.55
CA SER A 98 -1.66 9.64 -0.54
C SER A 98 -2.29 9.33 -1.91
N PRO A 99 -1.91 10.04 -2.99
CA PRO A 99 -2.51 9.84 -4.31
C PRO A 99 -2.41 8.39 -4.79
N ALA A 100 -3.55 7.76 -5.07
CA ALA A 100 -3.63 6.38 -5.53
C ALA A 100 -4.14 6.32 -6.98
N ALA A 101 -3.59 5.39 -7.77
CA ALA A 101 -4.04 5.11 -9.12
C ALA A 101 -3.74 3.66 -9.46
N PHE A 102 -4.45 3.10 -10.42
CA PHE A 102 -4.12 1.81 -11.01
C PHE A 102 -3.68 2.00 -12.46
N LYS A 103 -3.15 0.94 -13.07
CA LYS A 103 -2.87 0.89 -14.52
C LYS A 103 -3.62 -0.30 -15.10
N SER A 104 -4.44 -0.05 -16.11
CA SER A 104 -5.21 -1.08 -16.81
C SER A 104 -5.39 -0.69 -18.27
N GLY A 105 -5.23 -1.66 -19.19
CA GLY A 105 -5.32 -1.41 -20.63
C GLY A 105 -4.35 -0.33 -21.14
N GLY A 106 -3.16 -0.21 -20.53
CA GLY A 106 -2.18 0.82 -20.87
C GLY A 106 -2.47 2.22 -20.33
N ALA A 107 -3.64 2.47 -19.74
CA ALA A 107 -4.06 3.76 -19.21
C ALA A 107 -4.06 3.81 -17.67
N TYR A 108 -3.88 5.01 -17.11
CA TYR A 108 -4.08 5.24 -15.69
C TYR A 108 -5.57 5.23 -15.34
N GLN A 109 -5.91 4.53 -14.27
CA GLN A 109 -7.25 4.49 -13.69
C GLN A 109 -7.21 5.28 -12.38
N ASN A 110 -7.79 6.47 -12.41
CA ASN A 110 -7.82 7.40 -11.28
C ASN A 110 -9.18 7.46 -10.59
N ILE A 111 -9.96 6.39 -10.69
CA ILE A 111 -11.19 6.17 -9.95
C ILE A 111 -11.06 4.81 -9.26
N PRO A 112 -11.36 4.71 -7.95
CA PRO A 112 -11.26 3.43 -7.25
C PRO A 112 -12.26 2.41 -7.81
N ASN A 113 -11.76 1.20 -8.06
CA ASN A 113 -12.54 0.08 -8.57
C ASN A 113 -12.18 -1.15 -7.73
N MET A 114 -13.17 -1.80 -7.12
CA MET A 114 -12.92 -2.95 -6.22
C MET A 114 -12.26 -4.13 -6.91
N ARG A 115 -12.47 -4.33 -8.22
CA ARG A 115 -11.72 -5.33 -8.98
C ARG A 115 -10.23 -5.03 -8.97
N LEU A 116 -9.86 -3.79 -9.28
CA LEU A 116 -8.45 -3.37 -9.30
C LEU A 116 -7.84 -3.37 -7.90
N VAL A 117 -8.62 -3.01 -6.87
CA VAL A 117 -8.21 -3.10 -5.46
C VAL A 117 -7.86 -4.53 -5.08
N TYR A 118 -8.79 -5.48 -5.24
CA TYR A 118 -8.56 -6.86 -4.83
C TYR A 118 -7.49 -7.54 -5.67
N GLN A 119 -7.49 -7.33 -6.99
CA GLN A 119 -6.47 -7.87 -7.87
C GLN A 119 -5.07 -7.37 -7.47
N ASN A 120 -4.91 -6.06 -7.24
CA ASN A 120 -3.66 -5.47 -6.80
C ASN A 120 -3.16 -6.08 -5.48
N LEU A 121 -4.03 -6.18 -4.49
CA LEU A 121 -3.66 -6.70 -3.16
C LEU A 121 -3.34 -8.19 -3.18
N LEU A 122 -4.10 -9.01 -3.92
CA LEU A 122 -3.82 -10.44 -4.06
C LEU A 122 -2.50 -10.71 -4.78
N MET A 123 -2.25 -10.02 -5.90
CA MET A 123 -0.99 -10.16 -6.64
C MET A 123 0.21 -9.70 -5.79
N HIS A 124 0.06 -8.60 -5.03
CA HIS A 124 1.12 -8.10 -4.18
C HIS A 124 1.37 -9.04 -2.98
N TYR A 125 0.31 -9.56 -2.36
CA TYR A 125 0.42 -10.54 -1.27
C TYR A 125 1.14 -11.80 -1.75
N GLY A 126 0.73 -12.38 -2.88
CA GLY A 126 1.39 -13.55 -3.46
C GLY A 126 2.87 -13.27 -3.75
N GLN A 127 3.19 -12.11 -4.33
CA GLN A 127 4.57 -11.77 -4.71
C GLN A 127 5.49 -11.70 -3.49
N VAL A 128 4.96 -11.26 -2.35
CA VAL A 128 5.70 -11.13 -1.09
C VAL A 128 5.82 -12.48 -0.38
N PHE A 129 4.76 -13.29 -0.36
CA PHE A 129 4.65 -14.43 0.55
C PHE A 129 4.68 -15.81 -0.09
N ASP A 130 4.31 -15.92 -1.36
CA ASP A 130 4.10 -17.19 -2.07
C ASP A 130 4.92 -17.30 -3.36
N ALA A 131 5.71 -16.27 -3.69
CA ALA A 131 6.48 -16.13 -4.94
C ALA A 131 5.62 -16.26 -6.22
N ASP A 132 4.31 -16.09 -6.10
CA ASP A 132 3.34 -16.04 -7.18
C ASP A 132 2.82 -14.62 -7.34
N HIS A 133 2.65 -14.13 -8.55
CA HIS A 133 2.25 -12.74 -8.82
C HIS A 133 0.96 -12.66 -9.63
N GLU A 134 0.29 -13.79 -9.90
CA GLU A 134 -1.00 -13.82 -10.54
C GLU A 134 -2.11 -14.00 -9.50
N ALA A 135 -3.15 -13.17 -9.59
CA ALA A 135 -4.34 -13.35 -8.76
C ALA A 135 -5.30 -14.32 -9.46
N ASP A 136 -5.77 -15.34 -8.73
CA ASP A 136 -6.84 -16.21 -9.21
C ASP A 136 -8.09 -15.40 -9.57
N ALA A 137 -8.46 -15.41 -10.85
CA ALA A 137 -9.55 -14.62 -11.38
C ALA A 137 -10.90 -14.97 -10.73
N GLY A 138 -11.13 -16.25 -10.40
CA GLY A 138 -12.33 -16.70 -9.73
C GLY A 138 -12.48 -16.10 -8.33
N THR A 139 -11.38 -16.05 -7.57
CA THR A 139 -11.33 -15.41 -6.26
C THR A 139 -11.60 -13.91 -6.34
N VAL A 140 -10.98 -13.22 -7.29
CA VAL A 140 -11.24 -11.78 -7.53
C VAL A 140 -12.71 -11.55 -7.88
N ASP A 141 -13.26 -12.33 -8.82
CA ASP A 141 -14.66 -12.22 -9.24
C ASP A 141 -15.62 -12.43 -8.07
N TYR A 142 -15.34 -13.44 -7.24
CA TYR A 142 -16.17 -13.74 -6.08
C TYR A 142 -16.13 -12.60 -5.06
N LEU A 143 -14.95 -12.09 -4.70
CA LEU A 143 -14.79 -10.93 -3.82
C LEU A 143 -15.52 -9.69 -4.35
N VAL A 144 -15.37 -9.39 -5.65
CA VAL A 144 -16.02 -8.23 -6.30
C VAL A 144 -17.53 -8.39 -6.28
N SER A 145 -18.06 -9.56 -6.62
CA SER A 145 -19.52 -9.81 -6.66
C SER A 145 -20.20 -9.64 -5.29
N ARG A 146 -19.40 -9.76 -4.22
CA ARG A 146 -19.81 -9.70 -2.81
C ARG A 146 -19.46 -8.39 -2.12
N THR A 147 -18.85 -7.44 -2.84
CA THR A 147 -18.42 -6.17 -2.29
C THR A 147 -19.15 -5.01 -2.95
N ARG A 148 -19.69 -4.10 -2.14
CA ARG A 148 -20.35 -2.87 -2.63
C ARG A 148 -19.73 -1.65 -2.00
N ILE A 149 -19.46 -0.62 -2.80
CA ILE A 149 -19.13 0.71 -2.28
C ILE A 149 -20.41 1.33 -1.75
N VAL A 150 -20.47 1.61 -0.45
CA VAL A 150 -21.68 2.11 0.22
C VAL A 150 -21.59 3.57 0.64
N ARG A 151 -20.38 4.13 0.71
CA ARG A 151 -20.13 5.56 0.96
C ARG A 151 -18.78 5.92 0.37
N TYR A 152 -18.63 7.14 -0.13
CA TYR A 152 -17.33 7.66 -0.53
C TYR A 152 -17.27 9.17 -0.35
N SER A 153 -16.05 9.68 -0.15
CA SER A 153 -15.69 11.09 -0.26
C SER A 153 -14.32 11.12 -0.92
N LEU A 154 -14.32 11.22 -2.25
CA LEU A 154 -13.13 11.10 -3.08
C LEU A 154 -12.94 12.37 -3.90
N ARG A 155 -11.68 12.71 -4.16
CA ARG A 155 -11.30 13.77 -5.09
C ARG A 155 -10.21 13.28 -6.02
N SER A 156 -10.16 13.84 -7.21
CA SER A 156 -8.98 13.70 -8.06
C SER A 156 -7.81 14.47 -7.45
N GLN A 157 -6.60 13.94 -7.60
CA GLN A 157 -5.36 14.57 -7.19
C GLN A 157 -4.27 14.18 -8.17
N GLY A 158 -3.51 15.15 -8.67
CA GLY A 158 -2.33 14.87 -9.47
C GLY A 158 -1.15 14.45 -8.60
N PHE A 159 -0.35 13.49 -9.05
CA PHE A 159 0.94 13.14 -8.45
C PHE A 159 2.09 13.51 -9.39
N ALA A 160 2.92 14.47 -8.97
CA ALA A 160 4.06 14.93 -9.76
C ALA A 160 5.25 13.96 -9.61
N LEU A 161 5.67 13.36 -10.72
CA LEU A 161 6.82 12.45 -10.76
C LEU A 161 7.64 12.68 -12.04
N SER A 162 8.91 13.02 -11.88
CA SER A 162 9.87 13.19 -13.00
C SER A 162 9.34 14.10 -14.13
N GLY A 163 8.72 15.23 -13.77
CA GLY A 163 8.15 16.19 -14.71
C GLY A 163 6.81 15.79 -15.34
N LYS A 164 6.26 14.62 -15.00
CA LYS A 164 4.93 14.17 -15.40
C LYS A 164 3.95 14.31 -14.24
N ASN A 165 2.69 14.60 -14.55
CA ASN A 165 1.61 14.57 -13.57
C ASN A 165 0.75 13.32 -13.80
N ILE A 166 0.74 12.40 -12.84
CA ILE A 166 -0.05 11.17 -12.90
C ILE A 166 -1.45 11.49 -12.35
N PRO A 167 -2.54 11.26 -13.12
CA PRO A 167 -3.89 11.37 -12.59
C PRO A 167 -4.13 10.30 -11.52
N ALA A 168 -4.57 10.71 -10.34
CA ALA A 168 -4.83 9.83 -9.21
C ALA A 168 -6.07 10.30 -8.43
N PHE A 169 -6.48 9.52 -7.44
CA PHE A 169 -7.53 9.85 -6.48
C PHE A 169 -6.99 9.82 -5.04
N MET A 170 -7.69 10.54 -4.16
CA MET A 170 -7.48 10.51 -2.71
C MET A 170 -8.82 10.63 -2.00
N GLY A 171 -8.85 10.27 -0.71
CA GLY A 171 -10.02 10.42 0.14
C GLY A 171 -10.45 9.12 0.78
N THR A 172 -11.74 8.95 1.03
CA THR A 172 -12.30 7.80 1.75
C THR A 172 -13.32 7.05 0.92
N MET A 173 -13.35 5.73 1.08
CA MET A 173 -14.31 4.84 0.46
C MET A 173 -14.70 3.75 1.47
N THR A 174 -15.96 3.71 1.88
CA THR A 174 -16.48 2.62 2.70
C THR A 174 -17.08 1.55 1.80
N VAL A 175 -16.62 0.32 2.00
CA VAL A 175 -17.16 -0.87 1.33
C VAL A 175 -17.93 -1.73 2.31
N LYS A 176 -18.94 -2.44 1.80
CA LYS A 176 -19.65 -3.50 2.49
C LYS A 176 -19.37 -4.82 1.80
N VAL A 177 -18.91 -5.82 2.56
CA VAL A 177 -18.64 -7.19 2.10
C VAL A 177 -19.72 -8.11 2.66
N GLU A 178 -20.43 -8.81 1.77
CA GLU A 178 -21.53 -9.71 2.10
C GLU A 178 -21.15 -11.15 1.76
N GLY A 179 -21.49 -12.12 2.61
CA GLY A 179 -21.17 -13.52 2.36
C GLY A 179 -20.68 -14.25 3.61
N PRO A 180 -20.14 -15.46 3.44
CA PRO A 180 -19.67 -16.29 4.55
C PRO A 180 -18.47 -15.65 5.24
N GLN A 181 -18.21 -16.03 6.50
CA GLN A 181 -17.13 -15.47 7.32
C GLN A 181 -15.76 -15.51 6.62
N PRO A 182 -15.32 -16.63 5.99
CA PRO A 182 -14.01 -16.67 5.36
C PRO A 182 -13.82 -15.63 4.25
N LEU A 183 -14.88 -15.27 3.54
CA LEU A 183 -14.81 -14.23 2.51
C LEU A 183 -14.62 -12.84 3.11
N LYS A 184 -15.34 -12.54 4.20
CA LYS A 184 -15.20 -11.28 4.94
C LYS A 184 -13.81 -11.17 5.57
N GLY A 185 -13.34 -12.27 6.16
CA GLY A 185 -11.99 -12.41 6.70
C GLY A 185 -10.92 -12.19 5.64
N LEU A 186 -11.06 -12.80 4.45
CA LEU A 186 -10.15 -12.58 3.33
C LEU A 186 -10.12 -11.11 2.88
N ALA A 187 -11.28 -10.47 2.73
CA ALA A 187 -11.33 -9.06 2.36
C ALA A 187 -10.65 -8.18 3.43
N GLY A 188 -10.95 -8.42 4.71
CA GLY A 188 -10.32 -7.72 5.83
C GLY A 188 -8.80 -7.89 5.85
N MET A 189 -8.32 -9.13 5.73
CA MET A 189 -6.90 -9.46 5.63
C MET A 189 -6.22 -8.67 4.51
N LEU A 190 -6.79 -8.66 3.31
CA LEU A 190 -6.24 -7.92 2.17
C LEU A 190 -6.17 -6.41 2.43
N PHE A 191 -7.19 -5.83 3.04
CA PHE A 191 -7.19 -4.40 3.37
C PHE A 191 -6.15 -4.05 4.44
N HIS A 192 -6.00 -4.89 5.47
CA HIS A 192 -4.98 -4.71 6.50
C HIS A 192 -3.57 -4.89 5.95
N PHE A 193 -3.35 -5.88 5.08
CA PHE A 193 -2.11 -6.00 4.32
C PHE A 193 -1.83 -4.75 3.47
N GLY A 194 -2.86 -4.22 2.79
CA GLY A 194 -2.79 -3.00 1.99
C GLY A 194 -2.35 -1.75 2.76
N ARG A 195 -2.51 -1.69 4.09
CA ARG A 195 -1.99 -0.59 4.92
C ARG A 195 -0.47 -0.48 4.85
N PHE A 196 0.21 -1.63 4.75
CA PHE A 196 1.66 -1.73 4.67
C PHE A 196 2.12 -1.81 3.22
N ALA A 197 1.44 -2.60 2.39
CA ALA A 197 1.81 -2.80 0.99
C ALA A 197 1.61 -1.55 0.12
N GLY A 198 0.67 -0.69 0.54
CA GLY A 198 0.11 0.35 -0.30
C GLY A 198 -0.82 -0.25 -1.36
N ILE A 199 -1.48 0.62 -2.13
CA ILE A 199 -2.45 0.22 -3.14
C ILE A 199 -2.23 0.91 -4.48
N GLY A 200 -2.26 0.11 -5.55
CA GLY A 200 -2.13 0.57 -6.92
C GLY A 200 -0.69 0.67 -7.38
N ILE A 201 -0.36 1.73 -8.12
CA ILE A 201 0.97 1.93 -8.71
C ILE A 201 1.85 2.84 -7.86
N LYS A 202 3.17 2.65 -8.01
CA LYS A 202 4.21 3.56 -7.48
C LYS A 202 4.16 3.72 -5.95
N THR A 203 3.77 2.67 -5.24
CA THR A 203 3.71 2.63 -3.77
C THR A 203 5.06 2.84 -3.09
N SER A 204 6.16 2.47 -3.76
CA SER A 204 7.53 2.76 -3.31
C SER A 204 7.98 4.22 -3.52
N MET A 205 7.17 5.06 -4.17
CA MET A 205 7.51 6.44 -4.52
C MET A 205 6.57 7.49 -3.91
N GLY A 206 5.70 7.11 -2.96
CA GLY A 206 4.82 8.06 -2.29
C GLY A 206 3.33 7.93 -2.61
N MET A 207 2.96 7.12 -3.61
CA MET A 207 1.57 6.91 -4.01
C MET A 207 0.92 5.77 -3.22
N GLY A 208 -0.42 5.72 -3.20
CA GLY A 208 -1.15 4.54 -2.73
C GLY A 208 -1.09 4.26 -1.23
N GLY A 209 -0.78 5.24 -0.38
CA GLY A 209 -0.87 5.10 1.07
C GLY A 209 -2.31 4.83 1.49
N LEU A 210 -2.54 3.78 2.27
CA LEU A 210 -3.85 3.30 2.67
C LEU A 210 -3.93 3.16 4.20
N LEU A 211 -5.03 3.63 4.78
CA LEU A 211 -5.45 3.30 6.14
C LEU A 211 -6.80 2.57 6.09
N VAL A 212 -7.06 1.75 7.10
CA VAL A 212 -8.34 1.03 7.28
C VAL A 212 -8.92 1.46 8.62
N GLU A 213 -10.14 1.98 8.57
CA GLU A 213 -10.96 2.43 9.72
C GLU A 213 -12.20 1.53 9.89
#